data_AF-A0A4U7J7G1-F1
#
_entry.id   AF-A0A4U7J7G1-F1
#
_cell.length_a   1.000
_cell.length_b   1.000
_cell.length_c   1.000
_cell.angle_alpha   90.00
_cell.angle_beta   90.00
_cell.angle_gamma   90.00
#
_symmetry.space_group_name_H-M   'P 1'
#
loop_
_entity.id
_entity.type
_entity.pdbx_description
1 polymer ?
#
loop_
_entity_poly.entity_id
_entity_poly.type
_entity_poly.pdbx_seq_one_letter_code
_entity_poly.pdbx_strand_id
1 'polypeptide(L)'
;MDKEVNAGYVITDRLTVGNSEFVIGQNENAPAKFVTWKCTKGEKNYYWGHYCKDRLTALEDLCNRALDEIHYLKSYKQEKENIEKTAQKVEKKCEPVR
;
A
#
# COMPACT_ATOMS: atom_id res chain seq x y z
N MET A 1 5.42 -3.00 26.09
CA MET A 1 5.22 -2.75 24.65
C MET A 1 4.54 -1.41 24.53
N ASP A 2 5.23 -0.43 23.96
CA ASP A 2 4.67 0.88 23.73
C ASP A 2 3.59 0.78 22.66
N LYS A 3 2.41 1.33 22.96
CA LYS A 3 1.32 1.40 21.99
C LYS A 3 1.69 2.43 20.94
N GLU A 4 1.72 2.02 19.67
CA GLU A 4 1.87 2.96 18.57
C GLU A 4 0.58 3.76 18.41
N VAL A 5 0.70 5.09 18.38
CA VAL A 5 -0.43 6.01 18.32
C VAL A 5 -0.20 7.01 17.20
N ASN A 6 -1.21 7.23 16.37
CA ASN A 6 -1.24 8.28 15.37
C ASN A 6 -2.55 9.08 15.48
N ALA A 7 -2.45 10.41 15.52
CA ALA A 7 -3.61 11.30 15.63
C ALA A 7 -4.62 10.94 16.75
N GLY A 8 -4.14 10.35 17.85
CA GLY A 8 -4.99 9.89 18.97
C GLY A 8 -5.63 8.52 18.78
N TYR A 9 -5.34 7.81 17.69
CA TYR A 9 -5.77 6.43 17.43
C TYR A 9 -4.63 5.46 17.71
N VAL A 10 -4.92 4.40 18.46
CA VAL A 10 -3.97 3.30 18.72
C VAL A 10 -3.93 2.39 17.50
N ILE A 11 -2.75 2.10 16.97
CA ILE A 11 -2.59 1.17 15.84
C ILE A 11 -2.84 -0.26 16.34
N THR A 12 -3.82 -0.94 15.74
CA THR A 12 -4.25 -2.29 16.15
C THR A 12 -3.90 -3.36 15.12
N ASP A 13 -3.83 -2.99 13.84
CA ASP A 13 -3.61 -3.90 12.73
C ASP A 13 -2.69 -3.30 11.71
N ARG A 14 -2.01 -4.18 10.98
CA ARG A 14 -1.00 -3.82 9.99
C ARG A 14 -0.91 -4.86 8.90
N LEU A 15 -0.83 -4.40 7.65
CA LEU A 15 -0.67 -5.24 6.48
C LEU A 15 0.34 -4.59 5.52
N THR A 16 1.47 -5.27 5.28
CA THR A 16 2.54 -4.77 4.42
C THR A 16 2.41 -5.37 3.01
N VAL A 17 2.45 -4.52 1.98
CA VAL A 17 2.47 -4.90 0.56
C VAL A 17 3.59 -4.15 -0.15
N GLY A 18 4.65 -4.87 -0.55
CA GLY A 18 5.81 -4.24 -1.17
C GLY A 18 6.50 -3.26 -0.22
N ASN A 19 6.61 -1.99 -0.64
CA ASN A 19 7.14 -0.90 0.17
C ASN A 19 6.06 -0.08 0.90
N SER A 20 4.80 -0.44 0.69
CA SER A 20 3.63 0.17 1.31
C SER A 20 3.18 -0.65 2.51
N GLU A 21 2.61 0.02 3.50
CA GLU A 21 1.98 -0.60 4.64
C GLU A 21 0.64 0.07 4.92
N PHE A 22 -0.35 -0.74 5.29
CA PHE A 22 -1.69 -0.29 5.61
C PHE A 22 -2.00 -0.65 7.05
N VAL A 23 -2.61 0.27 7.79
CA VAL A 23 -2.86 0.09 9.22
C VAL A 23 -4.29 0.46 9.59
N ILE A 24 -4.79 -0.12 10.69
CA ILE A 24 -6.01 0.36 11.35
C ILE A 24 -5.62 1.04 12.66
N GLY A 25 -6.12 2.26 12.86
CA GLY A 25 -6.13 2.96 14.13
C GLY A 25 -7.51 2.88 14.80
N GLN A 26 -7.55 2.74 16.12
CA GLN A 26 -8.78 2.74 16.93
C GLN A 26 -8.75 3.82 18.02
N ASN A 27 -9.86 4.54 18.17
CA ASN A 27 -10.10 5.49 19.26
C ASN A 27 -11.59 5.45 19.67
N GLU A 28 -11.88 4.88 20.85
CA GLU A 28 -13.25 4.77 21.36
C GLU A 28 -13.93 6.11 21.65
N ASN A 29 -13.15 7.17 21.86
CA ASN A 29 -13.65 8.50 22.18
C ASN A 29 -13.89 9.36 20.92
N ALA A 30 -13.50 8.88 19.73
CA ALA A 30 -13.68 9.61 18.48
C ALA A 30 -15.06 9.32 17.86
N PRO A 31 -15.69 10.31 17.18
CA PRO A 31 -16.94 10.09 16.45
C PRO A 31 -16.84 9.01 15.36
N ALA A 32 -15.66 8.90 14.73
CA ALA A 32 -15.26 7.78 13.89
C ALA A 32 -14.27 6.93 14.69
N LYS A 33 -14.71 5.76 15.15
CA LYS A 33 -13.92 4.93 16.06
C LYS A 33 -12.70 4.30 15.41
N PHE A 34 -12.73 4.16 14.09
CA PHE A 34 -11.69 3.51 13.32
C PHE A 34 -11.20 4.42 12.19
N VAL A 35 -9.96 4.21 11.79
CA VAL A 35 -9.37 4.85 10.62
C VAL A 35 -8.36 3.92 9.98
N THR A 36 -8.32 3.88 8.66
CA THR A 36 -7.25 3.20 7.92
C THR A 36 -6.25 4.21 7.38
N TRP A 37 -4.95 3.93 7.48
CA TRP A 37 -3.90 4.74 6.87
C TRP A 37 -3.00 3.92 5.98
N LYS A 38 -2.34 4.60 5.03
CA LYS A 38 -1.17 4.08 4.33
C LYS A 38 0.09 4.73 4.93
N CYS A 39 1.16 3.97 5.07
CA CYS A 39 2.49 4.46 5.38
C CYS A 39 3.54 3.73 4.55
N THR A 40 4.75 4.28 4.50
CA THR A 40 5.89 3.55 3.95
C THR A 40 6.32 2.48 4.95
N LYS A 41 6.67 1.29 4.45
CA LYS A 41 7.12 0.17 5.28
C LYS A 41 8.25 0.61 6.23
N GLY A 42 8.04 0.43 7.53
CA GLY A 42 9.03 0.77 8.56
C GLY A 42 9.08 2.26 8.94
N GLU A 43 8.28 3.11 8.30
CA GLU A 43 8.12 4.51 8.66
C GLU A 43 6.81 4.76 9.41
N LYS A 44 6.79 5.81 10.23
CA LYS A 44 5.60 6.27 10.97
C LYS A 44 4.92 7.46 10.29
N ASN A 45 5.11 7.60 8.98
CA ASN A 45 4.53 8.65 8.17
C ASN A 45 3.18 8.17 7.63
N TYR A 46 2.11 8.43 8.37
CA TYR A 46 0.75 8.03 8.00
C TYR A 46 0.07 9.06 7.11
N TYR A 47 -0.52 8.61 6.01
CA TYR A 47 -1.22 9.44 5.05
C TYR A 47 -2.46 8.74 4.47
N TRP A 48 -3.33 9.54 3.82
CA TRP A 48 -4.57 9.10 3.18
C TRP A 48 -5.47 8.29 4.12
N GLY A 49 -5.97 8.97 5.17
CA GLY A 49 -6.80 8.37 6.21
C GLY A 49 -8.27 8.20 5.80
N HIS A 50 -8.83 7.00 5.92
CA HIS A 50 -10.28 6.78 5.75
C HIS A 50 -10.93 6.48 7.10
N TYR A 51 -11.78 7.40 7.57
CA TYR A 51 -12.42 7.31 8.87
C TYR A 51 -13.75 6.56 8.80
N CYS A 52 -13.94 5.62 9.72
CA CYS A 52 -15.10 4.73 9.76
C CYS A 52 -15.60 4.53 11.20
N LYS A 53 -16.88 4.15 11.34
CA LYS A 53 -17.51 3.93 12.65
C LYS A 53 -17.47 2.48 13.09
N ASP A 54 -17.41 1.56 12.13
CA ASP A 54 -17.49 0.12 12.34
C ASP A 54 -16.16 -0.58 12.04
N ARG A 55 -15.89 -1.65 12.80
CA ARG A 55 -14.64 -2.41 12.72
C ARG A 55 -14.54 -3.23 11.44
N LEU A 56 -15.63 -3.84 10.98
CA LEU A 56 -15.63 -4.63 9.76
C LEU A 56 -15.44 -3.73 8.54
N THR A 57 -16.03 -2.53 8.53
CA THR A 57 -15.76 -1.53 7.48
C THR A 57 -14.29 -1.14 7.41
N ALA A 58 -13.63 -0.95 8.57
CA ALA A 58 -12.19 -0.66 8.60
C ALA A 58 -11.34 -1.82 8.06
N LEU A 59 -11.71 -3.06 8.39
CA LEU A 59 -11.04 -4.26 7.89
C LEU A 59 -11.24 -4.46 6.39
N GLU A 60 -12.45 -4.23 5.89
CA GLU A 60 -12.76 -4.29 4.46
C GLU A 60 -11.93 -3.25 3.68
N ASP A 61 -11.90 -2.01 4.15
CA ASP A 61 -11.07 -0.95 3.53
C ASP A 61 -9.57 -1.30 3.58
N LEU A 62 -9.08 -1.82 4.70
CA LEU A 62 -7.69 -2.29 4.83
C LEU A 62 -7.36 -3.35 3.75
N CYS A 63 -8.22 -4.36 3.59
CA CYS A 63 -8.04 -5.42 2.62
C CYS A 63 -8.11 -4.90 1.18
N ASN A 64 -9.08 -4.04 0.87
CA ASN A 64 -9.24 -3.47 -0.48
C ASN A 64 -8.01 -2.65 -0.88
N ARG A 65 -7.52 -1.77 0.00
CA ARG A 65 -6.31 -0.97 -0.26
C ARG A 65 -5.06 -1.83 -0.47
N ALA A 66 -4.94 -2.93 0.27
CA ALA A 66 -3.84 -3.87 0.08
C ALA A 66 -3.96 -4.63 -1.25
N LEU A 67 -5.17 -5.03 -1.65
CA LEU A 67 -5.42 -5.66 -2.95
C LEU A 67 -5.13 -4.72 -4.11
N ASP A 68 -5.51 -3.44 -4.01
CA ASP A 68 -5.21 -2.42 -5.01
C ASP A 68 -3.70 -2.26 -5.21
N GLU A 69 -2.92 -2.22 -4.12
CA GLU A 69 -1.46 -2.18 -4.19
C GLU A 69 -0.87 -3.46 -4.80
N ILE A 70 -1.43 -4.64 -4.48
CA ILE A 70 -1.01 -5.90 -5.11
C ILE A 70 -1.24 -5.85 -6.62
N HIS A 71 -2.41 -5.37 -7.05
CA HIS A 71 -2.74 -5.25 -8.48
C HIS A 71 -1.84 -4.25 -9.19
N TYR A 72 -1.58 -3.09 -8.57
CA TYR A 72 -0.64 -2.09 -9.08
C TYR A 72 0.77 -2.66 -9.25
N LEU A 73 1.29 -3.37 -8.25
CA LEU A 73 2.64 -3.96 -8.33
C LEU A 73 2.72 -5.06 -9.38
N LYS A 74 1.64 -5.82 -9.60
CA LYS A 74 1.57 -6.83 -10.67
C LYS A 74 1.59 -6.17 -12.05
N SER A 75 0.79 -5.13 -12.27
CA SER A 75 0.77 -4.43 -13.56
C SER A 75 2.08 -3.73 -13.86
N TYR A 76 2.67 -3.06 -12.86
CA TYR A 76 3.96 -2.39 -12.97
C TYR A 76 5.09 -3.35 -13.36
N LYS A 77 5.13 -4.55 -12.76
CA LYS A 77 6.10 -5.59 -13.14
C LYS A 77 5.93 -6.02 -14.60
N GLN A 78 4.69 -6.26 -15.03
CA GLN A 78 4.41 -6.68 -16.41
C GLN A 78 4.82 -5.62 -17.43
N GLU A 79 4.54 -4.34 -17.15
CA GLU A 79 4.92 -3.23 -18.00
C GLU A 79 6.43 -3.09 -18.10
N LYS A 80 7.14 -3.16 -16.96
CA LYS A 80 8.61 -3.11 -16.93
C LYS A 80 9.24 -4.23 -17.76
N GLU A 81 8.77 -5.46 -17.61
CA GLU A 81 9.23 -6.60 -18.41
C GLU A 81 8.98 -6.41 -19.91
N ASN A 82 7.84 -5.80 -20.29
CA ASN A 82 7.51 -5.54 -21.68
C ASN A 82 8.42 -4.46 -22.30
N ILE A 83 8.75 -3.41 -21.54
CA ILE A 83 9.70 -2.36 -21.95
C ILE A 83 11.09 -2.95 -22.15
N GLU A 84 11.57 -3.77 -21.21
CA GLU A 84 12.88 -4.43 -21.30
C GLU A 84 12.97 -5.37 -22.52
N LYS A 85 11.94 -6.17 -22.78
CA LYS A 85 11.86 -7.03 -23.98
C LYS A 85 11.87 -6.23 -25.27
N THR A 86 11.21 -5.07 -25.29
CA THR A 86 11.15 -4.20 -26.47
C THR A 86 12.51 -3.55 -26.73
N ALA A 87 13.18 -3.03 -25.71
CA ALA A 87 14.52 -2.45 -25.81
C ALA A 87 15.55 -3.45 -26.37
N GLN A 88 15.57 -4.68 -25.84
CA GLN A 88 16.47 -5.74 -26.31
C GLN A 88 16.23 -6.14 -27.78
N LYS A 89 14.98 -6.05 -28.26
CA LYS A 89 14.63 -6.37 -29.64
C LYS A 89 15.03 -5.24 -30.62
N VAL A 90 15.04 -4.00 -30.15
CA VAL A 90 15.52 -2.84 -30.91
C VAL A 90 17.04 -2.87 -31.04
N GLU A 91 17.77 -3.14 -29.95
CA GLU A 91 19.23 -3.25 -29.97
C GLU A 91 19.72 -4.35 -30.92
N LYS A 92 19.13 -5.56 -30.87
CA LYS A 92 19.48 -6.66 -31.80
C LYS A 92 19.14 -6.39 -33.27
N LYS A 93 18.26 -5.43 -33.56
CA LYS A 93 17.94 -5.01 -34.94
C LYS A 93 18.89 -3.92 -35.46
N CYS A 94 19.56 -3.18 -34.58
CA CYS A 94 20.45 -2.08 -34.94
C CYS A 94 21.94 -2.48 -35.00
N GLU A 95 22.31 -3.70 -34.61
CA GLU A 95 23.66 -4.23 -34.85
C GLU A 95 23.86 -4.46 -36.36
N PRO A 96 24.80 -3.76 -37.02
CA PRO A 96 25.06 -3.98 -38.43
C PRO A 96 25.72 -5.36 -38.60
N VAL A 97 25.17 -6.15 -39.52
CA VAL A 97 25.80 -7.39 -40.00
C VAL A 97 27.19 -7.01 -40.52
N ARG A 98 28.24 -7.46 -39.84
CA ARG A 98 29.63 -7.35 -40.28
C ARG A 98 29.96 -8.44 -41.30
#